data_AF-A0A7S2CYK1-F1
#
_entry.id   AF-A0A7S2CYK1-F1
#
_cell.length_a   1.000
_cell.length_b   1.000
_cell.length_c   1.000
_cell.angle_alpha   90.00
_cell.angle_beta   90.00
_cell.angle_gamma   90.00
#
_symmetry.space_group_name_H-M   'P 1'
#
loop_
_entity.id
_entity.type
_entity.pdbx_description
1 polymer ?
#
loop_
_entity_poly.entity_id
_entity_poly.type
_entity_poly.pdbx_seq_one_letter_code
_entity_poly.pdbx_strand_id
1 'polypeptide(L)'
;ALSLPSTAPPLRGPLSAHQRGGLLRATPVREVRVARMLWEIAPDVAFAHSKSLRLLSSLLSDDSEGSISWLLTQHIQPPLLTSLSCGSQYSMSDASIWGFTLSLTPKGLERYDEVVSLIFGHLR
;
A
#
# COMPACT_ATOMS: atom_id res chain seq x y z
N ALA A 1 13.48 -19.97 -16.29
CA ALA A 1 12.90 -19.42 -15.05
C ALA A 1 14.01 -19.37 -14.01
N LEU A 2 14.52 -18.18 -13.69
CA LEU A 2 15.54 -18.02 -12.65
C LEU A 2 14.81 -17.96 -11.30
N SER A 3 14.79 -19.09 -10.59
CA SER A 3 14.36 -19.14 -9.20
C SER A 3 15.41 -18.43 -8.34
N LEU A 4 15.11 -17.19 -7.93
CA LEU A 4 15.92 -16.51 -6.92
C LEU A 4 15.86 -17.34 -5.62
N PRO A 5 17.00 -17.72 -5.03
CA PRO A 5 16.98 -18.34 -3.72
C PRO A 5 16.41 -17.32 -2.73
N SER A 6 15.25 -17.63 -2.15
CA SER A 6 14.68 -16.83 -1.06
C SER A 6 15.51 -17.05 0.19
N THR A 7 16.67 -16.41 0.28
CA THR A 7 17.53 -16.34 1.47
C THR A 7 17.03 -15.31 2.50
N ALA A 8 15.88 -14.68 2.27
CA ALA A 8 15.28 -13.79 3.25
C ALA A 8 14.82 -14.62 4.46
N PRO A 9 15.26 -14.29 5.69
CA PRO A 9 14.76 -14.96 6.89
C PRO A 9 13.23 -14.86 6.95
N PRO A 10 12.53 -15.86 7.50
CA PRO A 10 11.08 -15.83 7.59
C PRO A 10 10.65 -14.60 8.38
N LEU A 11 9.88 -13.73 7.75
CA LEU A 11 9.35 -12.54 8.38
C LEU A 11 8.40 -12.98 9.52
N ARG A 12 8.68 -12.47 10.73
CA ARG A 12 7.93 -12.75 11.97
C ARG A 12 6.93 -11.63 12.29
N GLY A 13 6.32 -11.06 11.27
CA GLY A 13 5.31 -10.03 11.43
C GLY A 13 3.97 -10.57 11.91
N PRO A 14 2.99 -9.67 12.12
CA PRO A 14 1.74 -9.96 12.79
C PRO A 14 0.72 -10.67 11.89
N LEU A 15 1.04 -10.88 10.61
CA LEU A 15 0.16 -11.52 9.64
C LEU A 15 0.47 -13.02 9.57
N SER A 16 -0.50 -13.85 9.93
CA SER A 16 -0.44 -15.29 9.71
C SER A 16 -0.38 -15.62 8.21
N ALA A 17 0.07 -16.84 7.87
CA ALA A 17 0.14 -17.29 6.47
C ALA A 17 -1.21 -17.20 5.74
N HIS A 18 -2.33 -17.41 6.45
CA HIS A 18 -3.68 -17.29 5.89
C HIS A 18 -4.13 -15.83 5.65
N GLN A 19 -3.52 -14.87 6.35
CA GLN A 19 -3.80 -13.45 6.17
C GLN A 19 -2.95 -12.82 5.05
N ARG A 20 -1.85 -13.46 4.67
CA ARG A 20 -1.01 -13.02 3.55
C ARG A 20 -1.65 -13.40 2.22
N GLY A 21 -1.65 -12.48 1.26
CA GLY A 21 -2.21 -12.70 -0.08
C GLY A 21 -3.75 -12.74 -0.14
N GLY A 22 -4.43 -12.37 0.95
CA GLY A 22 -5.89 -12.32 1.02
C GLY A 22 -6.45 -10.89 1.10
N LEU A 23 -7.75 -10.76 0.86
CA LEU A 23 -8.51 -9.53 1.11
C LEU A 23 -9.17 -9.60 2.49
N LEU A 24 -8.80 -8.68 3.38
CA LEU A 24 -9.45 -8.52 4.68
C LEU A 24 -10.54 -7.45 4.57
N ARG A 25 -11.76 -7.78 5.00
CA ARG A 25 -12.90 -6.84 5.06
C ARG A 25 -13.24 -6.55 6.52
N ALA A 26 -13.45 -5.28 6.84
CA ALA A 26 -13.82 -4.84 8.18
C ALA A 26 -14.95 -3.81 8.10
N THR A 27 -15.90 -3.90 9.02
CA THR A 27 -16.97 -2.90 9.19
C THR A 27 -16.49 -1.86 10.19
N PRO A 28 -16.28 -0.60 9.77
CA PRO A 28 -15.80 0.43 10.68
C PRO A 28 -16.91 0.87 11.65
N VAL A 29 -16.54 1.30 12.85
CA VAL A 29 -17.48 1.86 13.84
C VAL A 29 -17.94 3.27 13.44
N ARG A 30 -17.13 4.00 12.68
CA ARG A 30 -17.41 5.34 12.16
C ARG A 30 -17.54 5.28 10.64
N GLU A 31 -18.16 6.29 10.04
CA GLU A 31 -18.24 6.39 8.58
C GLU A 31 -16.86 6.69 7.99
N VAL A 32 -16.13 5.64 7.61
CA VAL A 32 -14.82 5.71 6.96
C VAL A 32 -14.81 4.72 5.80
N ARG A 33 -14.18 5.10 4.69
CA ARG A 33 -13.98 4.24 3.53
C ARG A 33 -12.49 4.20 3.24
N VAL A 34 -11.83 3.15 3.69
CA VAL A 34 -10.38 3.03 3.59
C VAL A 34 -10.04 1.68 3.00
N ALA A 35 -9.18 1.69 1.97
CA ALA A 35 -8.49 0.51 1.51
C ALA A 35 -7.01 0.61 1.90
N ARG A 36 -6.43 -0.51 2.35
CA ARG A 36 -5.02 -0.60 2.69
C ARG A 36 -4.39 -1.74 1.91
N MET A 37 -3.28 -1.45 1.25
CA MET A 37 -2.45 -2.45 0.61
C MET A 37 -1.18 -2.58 1.45
N LEU A 38 -0.96 -3.74 2.03
CA LEU A 38 0.02 -3.94 3.08
C LEU A 38 1.01 -5.05 2.68
N TRP A 39 2.29 -4.76 2.82
CA TRP A 39 3.37 -5.71 2.67
C TRP A 39 4.16 -5.79 3.97
N GLU A 40 4.48 -7.02 4.34
CA GLU A 40 5.43 -7.30 5.41
C GLU A 40 6.84 -7.22 4.81
N ILE A 41 7.68 -6.41 5.41
CA ILE A 41 9.06 -6.17 4.98
C ILE A 41 10.02 -6.36 6.17
N ALA A 42 11.32 -6.41 5.89
CA ALA A 42 12.33 -6.34 6.94
C ALA A 42 12.17 -5.06 7.79
N PRO A 43 12.63 -5.04 9.04
CA PRO A 43 12.55 -3.86 9.91
C PRO A 43 13.06 -2.59 9.23
N ASP A 44 12.40 -1.45 9.46
CA ASP A 44 12.71 -0.17 8.81
C ASP A 44 14.18 0.23 9.00
N VAL A 45 14.78 -0.15 10.13
CA VAL A 45 16.19 0.07 10.46
C VAL A 45 17.16 -0.54 9.44
N ALA A 46 16.78 -1.64 8.79
CA ALA A 46 17.58 -2.28 7.73
C ALA A 46 17.76 -1.35 6.51
N PHE A 47 16.85 -0.40 6.31
CA PHE A 47 16.86 0.55 5.20
C PHE A 47 17.26 1.98 5.62
N ALA A 48 17.64 2.17 6.88
CA ALA A 48 17.92 3.49 7.43
C ALA A 48 19.12 4.18 6.75
N HIS A 49 20.13 3.41 6.35
CA HIS A 49 21.30 3.94 5.64
C HIS A 49 20.99 4.26 4.18
N SER A 50 20.35 3.34 3.45
CA SER A 50 20.04 3.51 2.02
C SER A 50 18.90 4.49 1.74
N LYS A 51 18.05 4.78 2.74
CA LYS A 51 16.84 5.60 2.61
C LYS A 51 15.85 5.07 1.56
N SER A 52 15.94 3.79 1.18
CA SER A 52 15.14 3.19 0.11
C SER A 52 13.64 3.32 0.35
N LEU A 53 13.17 3.04 1.57
CA LEU A 53 11.76 3.19 1.91
C LEU A 53 11.28 4.64 1.84
N ARG A 54 12.11 5.61 2.23
CA ARG A 54 11.78 7.04 2.12
C ARG A 54 11.68 7.47 0.66
N LEU A 55 12.61 7.04 -0.19
CA LEU A 55 12.57 7.31 -1.62
C LEU A 55 11.30 6.74 -2.26
N LEU A 56 11.01 5.45 -2.01
CA LEU A 56 9.81 4.78 -2.53
C LEU A 56 8.53 5.49 -2.07
N SER A 57 8.45 5.82 -0.78
CA SER A 57 7.27 6.50 -0.22
C SER A 57 7.06 7.89 -0.84
N SER A 58 8.14 8.62 -1.12
CA SER A 58 8.09 9.93 -1.77
C SER A 58 7.63 9.84 -3.22
N LEU A 59 8.10 8.84 -3.98
CA LEU A 59 7.70 8.66 -5.38
C LEU A 59 6.25 8.20 -5.50
N LEU A 60 5.84 7.29 -4.63
CA LEU A 60 4.52 6.65 -4.70
C LEU A 60 3.41 7.47 -4.02
N SER A 61 3.76 8.47 -3.22
CA SER A 61 2.81 9.46 -2.65
C SER A 61 2.87 10.81 -3.37
N ASP A 62 3.47 10.85 -4.56
CA ASP A 62 3.51 12.08 -5.35
C ASP A 62 2.11 12.47 -5.83
N ASP A 63 1.78 13.75 -5.74
CA ASP A 63 0.47 14.31 -6.10
C ASP A 63 0.50 15.13 -7.40
N SER A 64 1.62 15.09 -8.14
CA SER A 64 1.77 15.87 -9.38
C SER A 64 0.94 15.30 -10.53
N GLU A 65 0.70 16.12 -11.55
CA GLU A 65 -0.03 15.68 -12.75
C GLU A 65 0.65 14.48 -13.40
N GLY A 66 -0.14 13.44 -13.70
CA GLY A 66 0.36 12.15 -14.21
C GLY A 66 0.74 11.13 -13.13
N SER A 67 0.75 11.52 -11.85
CA SER A 67 0.93 10.57 -10.74
C SER A 67 -0.30 9.67 -10.56
N ILE A 68 -0.14 8.56 -9.84
CA ILE A 68 -1.26 7.68 -9.49
C ILE A 68 -2.27 8.39 -8.56
N SER A 69 -1.78 9.27 -7.69
CA SER A 69 -2.65 10.06 -6.81
C SER A 69 -3.49 11.05 -7.63
N TRP A 70 -2.87 11.77 -8.56
CA TRP A 70 -3.59 12.68 -9.46
C TRP A 70 -4.61 11.94 -10.33
N LEU A 71 -4.24 10.77 -10.87
CA LEU A 71 -5.14 9.95 -11.68
C LEU A 71 -6.44 9.61 -10.92
N LEU A 72 -6.30 9.15 -9.68
CA LEU A 72 -7.40 8.62 -8.87
C LEU A 72 -8.21 9.69 -8.12
N THR A 73 -7.63 10.87 -7.89
CA THR A 73 -8.26 11.97 -7.16
C THR A 73 -8.79 13.10 -8.05
N GLN A 74 -8.19 13.33 -9.23
CA GLN A 74 -8.51 14.48 -10.09
C GLN A 74 -8.92 14.08 -11.52
N HIS A 75 -8.22 13.14 -12.15
CA HIS A 75 -8.42 12.83 -13.57
C HIS A 75 -9.62 11.92 -13.86
N ILE A 76 -9.78 10.83 -13.11
CA ILE A 76 -10.94 9.93 -13.28
C ILE A 76 -12.18 10.61 -12.70
N GLN A 77 -13.27 10.62 -13.47
CA GLN A 77 -14.54 11.21 -13.09
C GLN A 77 -15.66 10.16 -13.00
N PRO A 78 -16.38 10.05 -11.87
CA PRO A 78 -16.14 10.77 -10.61
C PRO A 78 -14.85 10.30 -9.90
N PRO A 79 -14.23 11.14 -9.03
CA PRO A 79 -13.02 10.77 -8.30
C PRO A 79 -13.22 9.50 -7.47
N LEU A 80 -12.22 8.62 -7.50
CA LEU A 80 -12.25 7.34 -6.77
C LEU A 80 -11.62 7.49 -5.38
N LEU A 81 -10.63 8.37 -5.24
CA LEU A 81 -9.96 8.65 -3.97
C LEU A 81 -10.14 10.10 -3.55
N THR A 82 -10.11 10.33 -2.25
CA THR A 82 -9.89 11.66 -1.67
C THR A 82 -8.42 11.90 -1.35
N SER A 83 -7.67 10.85 -1.01
CA SER A 83 -6.22 10.91 -0.80
C SER A 83 -5.57 9.54 -0.94
N LEU A 84 -4.29 9.56 -1.27
CA LEU A 84 -3.39 8.41 -1.30
C LEU A 84 -2.15 8.74 -0.49
N SER A 85 -1.69 7.78 0.32
CA SER A 85 -0.41 7.90 1.02
C SER A 85 0.30 6.55 1.00
N CYS A 86 1.62 6.58 0.94
CA CYS A 86 2.47 5.41 0.93
C CYS A 86 3.55 5.53 2.00
N GLY A 87 3.79 4.47 2.77
CA GLY A 87 4.80 4.51 3.82
C GLY A 87 4.72 3.37 4.83
N SER A 88 5.59 3.44 5.84
CA SER A 88 5.57 2.54 6.99
C SER A 88 4.28 2.78 7.79
N GLN A 89 3.49 1.72 7.95
CA GLN A 89 2.23 1.73 8.68
C GLN A 89 2.43 1.26 10.12
N TYR A 90 3.34 0.30 10.31
CA TYR A 90 3.65 -0.26 11.60
C TYR A 90 5.09 -0.78 11.61
N SER A 91 5.84 -0.49 12.66
CA SER A 91 7.25 -0.89 12.79
C SER A 91 7.42 -1.73 14.05
N MET A 92 7.96 -2.93 13.90
CA MET A 92 8.29 -3.86 14.99
C MET A 92 9.80 -4.12 14.98
N SER A 93 10.30 -4.77 16.04
CA SER A 93 11.73 -5.08 16.16
C SER A 93 12.21 -6.10 15.12
N ASP A 94 11.34 -6.98 14.65
CA ASP A 94 11.63 -8.10 13.77
C ASP A 94 10.99 -8.02 12.38
N ALA A 95 10.00 -7.15 12.19
CA ALA A 95 9.40 -6.85 10.89
C ALA A 95 8.80 -5.44 10.83
N SER A 96 8.50 -4.96 9.64
CA SER A 96 7.67 -3.77 9.43
C SER A 96 6.50 -4.08 8.50
N ILE A 97 5.41 -3.35 8.65
CA ILE A 97 4.32 -3.27 7.68
C ILE A 97 4.48 -1.96 6.92
N TRP A 98 4.64 -2.05 5.60
CA TRP A 98 4.74 -0.91 4.70
C TRP A 98 3.67 -1.02 3.63
N GLY A 99 3.17 0.10 3.12
CA GLY A 99 2.28 0.08 1.97
C GLY A 99 1.42 1.32 1.80
N PHE A 100 0.31 1.15 1.09
CA PHE A 100 -0.61 2.23 0.74
C PHE A 100 -1.78 2.32 1.72
N THR A 101 -2.14 3.55 2.07
CA THR A 101 -3.42 3.90 2.68
C THR A 101 -4.19 4.79 1.72
N LEU A 102 -5.38 4.32 1.34
CA LEU A 102 -6.24 4.93 0.34
C LEU A 102 -7.53 5.39 1.01
N SER A 103 -7.84 6.67 0.93
CA SER A 103 -9.12 7.21 1.39
C SER A 103 -10.09 7.23 0.21
N LEU A 104 -11.14 6.41 0.27
CA LEU A 104 -12.05 6.18 -0.84
C LEU A 104 -13.24 7.15 -0.81
N THR A 105 -13.68 7.59 -1.98
CA THR A 105 -15.02 8.18 -2.15
C THR A 105 -16.08 7.06 -2.12
N PRO A 106 -17.39 7.37 -2.04
CA PRO A 106 -18.43 6.35 -2.22
C PRO A 106 -18.29 5.58 -3.54
N LYS A 107 -17.92 6.28 -4.63
CA LYS A 107 -17.66 5.65 -5.94
C LYS A 107 -16.37 4.85 -5.97
N GLY A 108 -15.34 5.30 -5.27
CA GLY A 108 -14.12 4.51 -5.06
C GLY A 108 -14.37 3.19 -4.34
N LEU A 109 -15.29 3.18 -3.37
CA LEU A 109 -15.67 1.97 -2.66
C LEU A 109 -16.43 0.98 -3.56
N GLU A 110 -17.34 1.46 -4.40
CA GLU A 110 -18.03 0.62 -5.40
C GLU A 110 -17.06 0.00 -6.42
N ARG A 111 -15.97 0.71 -6.75
CA ARG A 111 -14.97 0.34 -7.77
C ARG A 111 -13.60 0.04 -7.17
N TYR A 112 -13.54 -0.47 -5.94
CA TYR A 112 -12.26 -0.63 -5.24
C TYR A 112 -11.30 -1.62 -5.96
N ASP A 113 -11.83 -2.62 -6.67
CA ASP A 113 -11.01 -3.56 -7.45
C ASP A 113 -10.25 -2.86 -8.59
N GLU A 114 -10.85 -1.84 -9.21
CA GLU A 114 -10.20 -1.01 -10.23
C GLU A 114 -9.09 -0.13 -9.62
N VAL A 115 -9.38 0.49 -8.47
CA VAL A 115 -8.37 1.28 -7.72
C VAL A 115 -7.15 0.42 -7.41
N VAL A 116 -7.37 -0.78 -6.88
CA VAL A 116 -6.29 -1.73 -6.56
C VAL A 116 -5.52 -2.14 -7.82
N SER A 117 -6.23 -2.40 -8.92
CA SER A 117 -5.61 -2.78 -10.19
C SER A 117 -4.72 -1.67 -10.78
N LEU A 118 -5.17 -0.41 -10.70
CA LEU A 118 -4.40 0.74 -11.16
C LEU A 118 -3.13 0.95 -10.31
N ILE A 119 -3.22 0.76 -8.99
CA ILE A 119 -2.05 0.86 -8.11
C ILE A 119 -1.05 -0.25 -8.42
N PHE A 120 -1.49 -1.51 -8.56
CA PHE A 120 -0.60 -2.60 -8.97
C PHE A 120 0.00 -2.37 -10.36
N GLY A 121 -0.76 -1.78 -11.29
CA GLY A 121 -0.26 -1.38 -12.60
C GLY A 121 0.83 -0.31 -12.52
N HIS A 122 0.73 0.63 -11.58
CA HIS A 122 1.74 1.68 -11.35
C HIS A 122 3.02 1.15 -10.70
N LEU A 123 2.94 0.06 -9.92
CA LEU A 123 4.09 -0.57 -9.27
C LEU A 123 4.91 -1.49 -10.21
N ARG A 124 4.39 -1.81 -11.39
CA ARG A 124 4.99 -2.75 -12.35
C ARG A 124 6.02 -2.06 -13.24
#